data_AF-A0A6M1U7J6-F1
#
_entry.id   AF-A0A6M1U7J6-F1
#
_cell.length_a   1.000
_cell.length_b   1.000
_cell.length_c   1.000
_cell.angle_alpha   90.00
_cell.angle_beta   90.00
_cell.angle_gamma   90.00
#
_symmetry.space_group_name_H-M   'P 1'
#
loop_
_entity.id
_entity.type
_entity.pdbx_description
1 polymer ?
#
loop_
_entity_poly.entity_id
_entity_poly.type
_entity_poly.pdbx_seq_one_letter_code
_entity_poly.pdbx_strand_id
1 'polypeptide(L)' 'MATRKDQISEAPEIKRTKQEWIESAAYLRAERFEVAGALFDMKDNQPVAESEVKQRLMKFKGGDKR' A
#
# COMPACT_ATOMS: atom_id res chain seq x y z
N MET A 1 -11.96 -29.71 -18.37
CA MET A 1 -12.79 -28.48 -18.35
C MET A 1 -11.88 -27.33 -17.98
N ALA A 2 -11.70 -26.37 -18.89
CA ALA A 2 -10.88 -25.18 -18.65
C ALA A 2 -11.80 -24.00 -18.34
N THR A 3 -11.58 -23.34 -17.20
CA THR A 3 -11.96 -21.94 -17.01
C THR A 3 -10.92 -21.29 -16.09
N ARG A 4 -10.03 -20.53 -16.73
CA ARG A 4 -9.05 -19.64 -16.13
C ARG A 4 -9.80 -18.49 -15.44
N LYS A 5 -9.53 -18.29 -14.16
CA LYS A 5 -9.93 -17.18 -13.28
C LYS A 5 -8.74 -17.09 -12.33
N ASP A 6 -7.81 -16.16 -12.42
CA ASP A 6 -7.97 -14.72 -12.54
C ASP A 6 -6.77 -14.17 -13.31
N GLN A 7 -7.04 -13.60 -14.48
CA GLN A 7 -6.13 -12.71 -15.17
C GLN A 7 -6.49 -11.30 -14.66
N ILE A 8 -6.16 -11.03 -13.38
CA ILE A 8 -6.17 -9.66 -12.86
C ILE A 8 -5.01 -8.97 -13.57
N SER A 9 -5.35 -7.96 -14.34
CA SER A 9 -4.47 -7.17 -15.18
C SER A 9 -3.12 -6.89 -14.51
N GLU A 10 -2.05 -7.40 -15.12
CA GLU A 10 -0.65 -7.09 -14.82
C GLU A 10 -0.34 -5.61 -15.14
N ALA A 11 -1.00 -4.67 -14.45
CA ALA A 11 -0.30 -3.43 -14.16
C ALA A 11 0.85 -3.82 -13.23
N PRO A 12 2.11 -3.42 -13.49
CA PRO A 12 3.22 -3.76 -12.61
C PRO A 12 2.92 -3.17 -11.23
N GLU A 13 2.49 -4.03 -10.31
CA GLU A 13 2.17 -3.62 -8.96
C GLU A 13 3.49 -3.16 -8.32
N ILE A 14 3.61 -1.84 -8.15
CA ILE A 14 4.84 -1.23 -7.63
C ILE A 14 5.02 -1.78 -6.22
N LYS A 15 6.10 -2.53 -6.03
CA LYS A 15 6.54 -3.02 -4.73
C LYS A 15 7.75 -2.23 -4.33
N ARG A 16 7.64 -1.56 -3.19
CA ARG A 16 8.71 -0.76 -2.58
C ARG A 16 8.82 -1.11 -1.11
N THR A 17 9.97 -0.83 -0.53
CA THR A 17 10.16 -1.00 0.91
C THR A 17 9.29 -0.02 1.70
N LYS A 18 9.03 -0.30 2.98
CA LYS A 18 8.31 0.63 3.86
C LYS A 18 9.00 2.00 3.90
N GLN A 19 10.33 2.04 4.00
CA GLN A 19 11.10 3.30 3.95
C GLN A 19 10.82 4.08 2.66
N GLU A 20 10.93 3.43 1.51
CA GLU A 20 10.66 4.06 0.22
C GLU A 20 9.21 4.54 0.09
N TRP A 21 8.25 3.83 0.65
CA TRP A 21 6.85 4.28 0.70
C TRP A 21 6.67 5.52 1.57
N ILE A 22 7.35 5.57 2.72
CA ILE A 22 7.35 6.73 3.62
C ILE A 22 7.99 7.95 2.93
N GLU A 23 9.07 7.75 2.19
CA GLU A 23 9.71 8.82 1.40
C GLU A 23 8.84 9.23 0.20
N SER A 24 8.15 8.27 -0.42
CA SER A 24 7.22 8.46 -1.53
C SER A 24 5.80 8.80 -1.08
N ALA A 25 5.57 9.27 0.15
CA ALA A 25 4.22 9.51 0.67
C ALA A 25 3.40 10.48 -0.20
N ALA A 26 4.07 11.45 -0.83
CA ALA A 26 3.47 12.38 -1.78
C ALA A 26 2.81 11.67 -2.99
N TYR A 27 3.39 10.55 -3.45
CA TYR A 27 2.81 9.71 -4.52
C TYR A 27 1.45 9.15 -4.12
N LEU A 28 1.27 8.85 -2.83
CA LEU A 28 0.03 8.32 -2.25
C LEU A 28 -0.94 9.41 -1.78
N ARG A 29 -0.63 10.70 -2.04
CA ARG A 29 -1.38 11.85 -1.50
C ARG A 29 -1.58 11.75 0.02
N ALA A 30 -0.53 11.30 0.71
CA ALA A 30 -0.49 11.15 2.15
C ALA A 30 0.77 11.81 2.70
N GLU A 31 0.77 12.13 3.98
CA GLU A 31 1.97 12.60 4.67
C GLU A 31 2.86 11.43 5.10
N ARG A 32 4.15 11.69 5.26
CA ARG A 32 5.15 10.66 5.63
C ARG A 32 4.77 9.95 6.94
N PHE A 33 4.24 10.70 7.91
CA PHE A 33 3.79 10.13 9.18
C PHE A 33 2.51 9.28 9.04
N GLU A 34 1.66 9.56 8.06
CA GLU A 34 0.47 8.74 7.78
C GLU A 34 0.87 7.40 7.18
N VAL A 35 1.84 7.40 6.25
CA VAL A 35 2.39 6.16 5.68
C VAL A 35 3.15 5.37 6.75
N ALA A 36 3.97 6.04 7.56
CA ALA A 36 4.69 5.40 8.65
C ALA A 36 3.73 4.80 9.70
N GLY A 37 2.65 5.51 10.03
CA GLY A 37 1.60 5.03 10.92
C GLY A 37 0.78 3.87 10.34
N ALA A 38 0.46 3.93 9.04
CA ALA A 38 -0.25 2.85 8.35
C ALA A 38 0.60 1.57 8.21
N LEU A 39 1.93 1.71 8.15
CA LEU A 39 2.89 0.60 8.03
C LEU A 39 3.64 0.34 9.36
N PHE A 40 3.10 0.74 10.51
CA PHE A 40 3.82 0.67 11.78
C PHE A 40 4.20 -0.77 12.18
N ASP A 41 3.39 -1.76 11.80
CA ASP A 41 3.63 -3.18 12.07
C ASP A 41 4.62 -3.83 11.09
N MET A 42 4.96 -3.15 10.00
CA MET A 42 5.87 -3.66 8.97
C MET A 42 7.33 -3.27 9.25
N LYS A 43 8.25 -4.17 8.88
CA LYS A 43 9.69 -3.90 8.93
C LYS A 43 10.07 -2.89 7.86
N ASP A 44 11.09 -2.07 8.13
CA ASP A 44 11.50 -0.96 7.25
C ASP A 44 11.94 -1.42 5.84
N ASN A 45 12.58 -2.59 5.76
CA ASN A 45 13.01 -3.20 4.50
C ASN A 45 12.00 -4.21 3.94
N GLN A 46 10.79 -4.30 4.51
CA GLN A 46 9.78 -5.21 4.00
C GLN A 46 9.22 -4.68 2.68
N PRO A 47 9.22 -5.47 1.59
CA PRO A 47 8.58 -5.06 0.35
C PRO A 47 7.07 -5.07 0.54
N VAL A 48 6.44 -3.93 0.26
CA VAL A 48 4.99 -3.74 0.34
C VAL A 48 4.48 -3.32 -1.03
N ALA A 49 3.41 -3.96 -1.47
CA ALA A 49 2.71 -3.59 -2.68
C ALA A 49 1.96 -2.27 -2.49
N GLU A 50 1.88 -1.45 -3.53
CA GLU A 50 1.13 -0.20 -3.53
C GLU A 50 -0.33 -0.39 -3.06
N SER A 51 -0.99 -1.44 -3.56
CA SER A 51 -2.36 -1.81 -3.22
C SER A 51 -2.54 -2.00 -1.71
N GLU A 52 -1.60 -2.71 -1.07
CA GLU A 52 -1.58 -2.96 0.37
C GLU A 52 -1.34 -1.67 1.16
N VAL A 53 -0.40 -0.81 0.71
CA VAL A 53 -0.15 0.47 1.38
C VAL A 53 -1.38 1.37 1.31
N LYS A 54 -2.06 1.44 0.15
CA LYS A 54 -3.29 2.22 -0.02
C LYS A 54 -4.41 1.72 0.90
N GLN A 55 -4.61 0.40 0.99
CA GLN A 55 -5.61 -0.20 1.87
C GLN A 55 -5.31 0.13 3.35
N ARG A 56 -4.06 0.00 3.78
CA ARG A 56 -3.63 0.33 5.15
C ARG A 56 -3.76 1.81 5.44
N LEU A 57 -3.35 2.68 4.52
CA LEU A 57 -3.51 4.14 4.63
C LEU A 57 -4.97 4.54 4.77
N MET A 58 -5.86 3.95 3.98
CA MET A 58 -7.30 4.21 4.06
C MET A 58 -7.85 3.83 5.43
N LYS A 59 -7.44 2.68 5.97
CA LYS A 59 -7.81 2.24 7.32
C LYS A 59 -7.23 3.16 8.39
N PHE A 60 -5.97 3.58 8.24
CA PHE A 60 -5.28 4.47 9.18
C PHE A 60 -5.90 5.87 9.22
N LYS A 61 -6.30 6.42 8.07
CA LYS A 61 -6.99 7.73 7.95
C LYS A 61 -8.40 7.76 8.54
N GLY A 62 -8.87 6.66 9.12
CA GLY A 62 -10.22 6.59 9.70
C GLY A 62 -11.32 6.58 8.65
N GLY A 63 -11.07 5.98 7.48
CA GLY A 63 -12.04 5.84 6.38
C GLY A 63 -13.23 4.92 6.67
N ASP A 64 -13.73 4.85 7.91
CA ASP A 64 -15.12 4.47 8.22
C ASP A 64 -15.93 5.77 8.27
N LYS A 65 -16.08 6.45 7.13
CA LYS A 65 -17.17 7.41 6.96
C LYS A 65 -18.45 6.58 6.82
N ARG A 66 -19.09 6.26 7.95
CA ARG A 66 -20.54 6.09 7.96
C ARG A 66 -21.22 7.46 7.81
#